data_AF-A0A4Y9Y8R4-F1
#
_entry.id   AF-A0A4Y9Y8R4-F1
#
_cell.length_a   1.000
_cell.length_b   1.000
_cell.length_c   1.000
_cell.angle_alpha   90.00
_cell.angle_beta   90.00
_cell.angle_gamma   90.00
#
_symmetry.space_group_name_H-M   'P 1'
#
loop_
_entity.id
_entity.type
_entity.pdbx_description
1 polymer ?
#
loop_
_entity_poly.entity_id
_entity_poly.type
_entity_poly.pdbx_seq_one_letter_code
_entity_poly.pdbx_strand_id
1 'polypeptide(L)'
;MPLVWRKGGMPCVQWPLCLSDAPSSVCNTLVAVLVTELPSILPIQHIFDLRLALGGYKPVWPPAVVVLLQSLYAVESCTIWVDREVDKKYWRTCLKSEYMVPLPQLKSLQFVGELPTWYKPFWAMGLAIGRAKRGHPLEKLTLTAVRGFLDTPNFVRWVPKTMTISGQRMAKFVQELKFNIIEYSPMDPPDIGAWDGEV
;
A
#
# COMPACT_ATOMS: atom_id res chain seq x y z
N MET A 1 2.05 -15.90 -11.22
CA MET A 1 1.19 -16.80 -10.43
C MET A 1 0.85 -16.09 -9.13
N PRO A 2 -0.42 -15.94 -8.74
CA PRO A 2 -0.71 -15.46 -7.40
C PRO A 2 -0.87 -16.63 -6.44
N LEU A 3 -0.06 -16.61 -5.39
CA LEU A 3 -0.17 -17.48 -4.24
C LEU A 3 -0.34 -16.57 -3.03
N VAL A 4 -1.45 -16.72 -2.29
CA VAL A 4 -1.41 -16.93 -0.82
C VAL A 4 -2.73 -17.57 -0.37
N TRP A 5 -2.65 -18.68 0.37
CA TRP A 5 -3.60 -19.03 1.43
C TRP A 5 -2.79 -19.49 2.65
N ARG A 6 -3.12 -19.03 3.86
CA ARG A 6 -2.72 -19.67 5.13
C ARG A 6 -3.97 -20.18 5.84
N LYS A 7 -3.90 -21.44 6.26
CA LYS A 7 -4.88 -22.09 7.14
C LYS A 7 -4.65 -21.54 8.57
N GLY A 8 -5.67 -20.91 9.16
CA GLY A 8 -5.66 -20.50 10.57
C GLY A 8 -5.18 -19.06 10.85
N GLY A 9 -5.87 -18.06 10.28
CA GLY A 9 -5.74 -16.65 10.70
C GLY A 9 -5.58 -15.69 9.53
N MET A 10 -6.71 -15.08 9.12
CA MET A 10 -6.91 -13.98 8.15
C MET A 10 -6.16 -14.07 6.79
N PRO A 11 -6.87 -14.04 5.64
CA PRO A 11 -6.21 -14.07 4.33
C PRO A 11 -5.42 -12.77 4.10
N CYS A 12 -4.11 -12.91 3.96
CA CYS A 12 -3.17 -11.88 3.54
C CYS A 12 -2.72 -12.22 2.11
N VAL A 13 -2.93 -11.33 1.13
CA VAL A 13 -2.48 -11.57 -0.25
C VAL A 13 -1.36 -10.61 -0.61
N GLN A 14 -0.26 -11.16 -1.11
CA GLN A 14 0.91 -10.42 -1.57
C GLN A 14 1.09 -10.65 -3.07
N TRP A 15 1.12 -9.56 -3.84
CA TRP A 15 1.22 -9.61 -5.31
C TRP A 15 2.57 -9.06 -5.78
N PRO A 16 3.54 -9.92 -6.13
CA PRO A 16 4.72 -9.49 -6.87
C PRO A 16 4.35 -9.29 -8.35
N LEU A 17 4.15 -8.04 -8.76
CA LEU A 17 3.87 -7.69 -10.16
C LEU A 17 5.19 -7.56 -10.95
N CYS A 18 5.87 -8.68 -11.21
CA CYS A 18 7.05 -8.73 -12.09
C CYS A 18 6.88 -9.83 -13.14
N LEU A 19 6.80 -9.46 -14.43
CA LEU A 19 6.95 -10.38 -15.56
C LEU A 19 8.26 -10.00 -16.28
N SER A 20 9.30 -10.83 -16.12
CA SER A 20 10.53 -10.71 -16.91
C SER A 20 10.32 -11.33 -18.30
N ASP A 21 10.80 -10.61 -19.33
CA ASP A 21 11.06 -11.08 -20.71
C ASP A 21 10.06 -10.80 -21.85
N ALA A 22 9.05 -9.94 -21.68
CA ALA A 22 8.28 -9.40 -22.82
C ALA A 22 8.58 -7.90 -23.10
N PRO A 23 8.42 -7.41 -24.35
CA PRO A 23 8.62 -6.01 -24.68
C PRO A 23 7.77 -5.13 -23.75
N SER A 24 8.40 -4.11 -23.15
CA SER A 24 7.89 -3.42 -21.95
C SER A 24 6.48 -2.81 -22.07
N SER A 25 5.99 -2.52 -23.28
CA SER A 25 4.62 -2.07 -23.51
C SER A 25 3.61 -3.22 -23.44
N VAL A 26 3.94 -4.40 -23.97
CA VAL A 26 3.11 -5.60 -23.95
C VAL A 26 3.05 -6.18 -22.54
N CYS A 27 4.17 -6.23 -21.81
CA CYS A 27 4.18 -6.59 -20.39
C CYS A 27 3.25 -5.70 -19.57
N ASN A 28 3.34 -4.38 -19.72
CA ASN A 28 2.50 -3.45 -18.95
C ASN A 28 1.02 -3.62 -19.27
N THR A 29 0.67 -3.84 -20.54
CA THR A 29 -0.72 -4.10 -20.95
C THR A 29 -1.22 -5.42 -20.38
N LEU A 30 -0.45 -6.50 -20.45
CA LEU A 30 -0.83 -7.81 -19.89
C LEU A 30 -0.95 -7.76 -18.36
N VAL A 31 -0.03 -7.10 -17.68
CA VAL A 31 -0.10 -6.89 -16.22
C VAL A 31 -1.33 -6.07 -15.87
N ALA A 32 -1.63 -5.01 -16.61
CA ALA A 32 -2.82 -4.19 -16.37
C ALA A 32 -4.12 -4.99 -16.58
N VAL A 33 -4.20 -5.77 -17.66
CA VAL A 33 -5.35 -6.65 -17.95
C VAL A 33 -5.51 -7.70 -16.85
N LEU A 34 -4.42 -8.33 -16.43
CA LEU A 34 -4.46 -9.28 -15.32
C LEU A 34 -4.99 -8.59 -14.06
N VAL A 35 -4.42 -7.44 -13.66
CA VAL A 35 -4.83 -6.68 -12.48
C VAL A 35 -6.32 -6.30 -12.51
N THR A 36 -6.86 -5.94 -13.68
CA THR A 36 -8.29 -5.62 -13.82
C THR A 36 -9.19 -6.84 -13.77
N GLU A 37 -8.71 -8.02 -14.19
CA GLU A 37 -9.46 -9.27 -14.17
C GLU A 37 -9.29 -10.07 -12.87
N LEU A 38 -8.29 -9.76 -12.04
CA LEU A 38 -8.11 -10.43 -10.75
C LEU A 38 -9.37 -10.45 -9.87
N PRO A 39 -10.15 -9.34 -9.78
CA PRO A 39 -11.42 -9.33 -9.08
C PRO A 39 -12.46 -10.36 -9.54
N SER A 40 -12.45 -10.72 -10.82
CA SER A 40 -13.42 -11.66 -11.40
C SER A 40 -12.96 -13.11 -11.27
N ILE A 41 -11.66 -13.34 -11.18
CA ILE A 41 -11.04 -14.68 -11.18
C ILE A 41 -10.83 -15.23 -9.77
N LEU A 42 -10.50 -14.36 -8.81
CA LEU A 42 -10.18 -14.76 -7.43
C LEU A 42 -11.26 -14.32 -6.44
N PRO A 43 -11.45 -15.06 -5.33
CA PRO A 43 -12.38 -14.69 -4.27
C PRO A 43 -11.81 -13.53 -3.42
N ILE A 44 -11.62 -12.37 -4.04
CA ILE A 44 -11.03 -11.18 -3.41
C ILE A 44 -11.96 -10.52 -2.38
N GLN A 45 -13.23 -10.92 -2.37
CA GLN A 45 -14.28 -10.42 -1.49
C GLN A 45 -13.98 -10.68 0.00
N HIS A 46 -13.11 -11.63 0.30
CA HIS A 46 -12.75 -12.01 1.67
C HIS A 46 -11.36 -11.50 2.08
N ILE A 47 -10.73 -10.61 1.30
CA ILE A 47 -9.43 -10.05 1.66
C ILE A 47 -9.63 -8.90 2.64
N PHE A 48 -9.08 -9.05 3.84
CA PHE A 48 -9.14 -8.03 4.91
C PHE A 48 -7.80 -7.30 5.09
N ASP A 49 -6.68 -7.95 4.78
CA ASP A 49 -5.34 -7.36 4.81
C ASP A 49 -4.69 -7.43 3.42
N LEU A 50 -4.32 -6.27 2.90
CA LEU A 50 -3.76 -6.10 1.57
C LEU A 50 -2.32 -5.61 1.66
N ARG A 51 -1.39 -6.30 0.96
CA ARG A 51 -0.01 -5.84 0.84
C ARG A 51 0.32 -5.58 -0.63
N LEU A 52 0.71 -4.34 -0.92
CA LEU A 52 1.07 -3.92 -2.27
C LEU A 52 2.56 -3.56 -2.32
N ALA A 53 3.30 -4.34 -3.09
CA ALA A 53 4.66 -4.03 -3.48
C ALA A 53 4.73 -3.93 -5.00
N LEU A 54 5.27 -2.83 -5.50
CA LEU A 54 5.59 -2.69 -6.92
C LEU A 54 7.09 -2.90 -7.08
N GLY A 55 7.45 -4.03 -7.66
CA GLY A 55 8.83 -4.30 -8.07
C GLY A 55 9.07 -3.78 -9.48
N GLY A 56 10.18 -3.08 -9.68
CA GLY A 56 10.72 -2.80 -11.02
C GLY A 56 10.47 -1.40 -11.60
N TYR A 57 11.20 -1.12 -12.69
CA TYR A 57 11.40 0.20 -13.29
C TYR A 57 10.17 0.85 -13.95
N LYS A 58 9.02 0.16 -14.05
CA LYS A 58 7.80 0.72 -14.69
C LYS A 58 6.55 0.45 -13.87
N PRO A 59 5.86 1.50 -13.38
CA PRO A 59 4.63 1.34 -12.61
C PRO A 59 3.48 0.84 -13.50
N VAL A 60 2.65 -0.04 -12.94
CA VAL A 60 1.40 -0.52 -13.58
C VAL A 60 0.47 0.66 -13.82
N TRP A 61 -0.27 0.66 -14.93
CA TRP A 61 -1.19 1.74 -15.28
C TRP A 61 -2.13 2.11 -14.11
N PRO A 62 -2.13 3.36 -13.59
CA PRO A 62 -2.87 3.71 -12.37
C PRO A 62 -4.36 3.36 -12.39
N PRO A 63 -5.11 3.56 -13.50
CA PRO A 63 -6.52 3.17 -13.58
C PRO A 63 -6.76 1.68 -13.31
N ALA A 64 -5.89 0.77 -13.76
CA ALA A 64 -6.01 -0.65 -13.48
C ALA A 64 -5.89 -0.94 -11.96
N VAL A 65 -4.94 -0.29 -11.30
CA VAL A 65 -4.79 -0.41 -9.84
C VAL A 65 -5.98 0.20 -9.10
N VAL A 66 -6.51 1.34 -9.56
CA VAL A 66 -7.72 1.94 -8.98
C VAL A 66 -8.90 0.98 -9.05
N VAL A 67 -9.12 0.33 -10.20
CA VAL A 67 -10.19 -0.67 -10.38
C VAL A 67 -10.03 -1.81 -9.36
N LEU A 68 -8.83 -2.38 -9.24
CA LEU A 68 -8.54 -3.41 -8.24
C LEU A 68 -8.86 -2.94 -6.81
N LEU A 69 -8.39 -1.76 -6.42
CA LEU A 69 -8.62 -1.20 -5.09
C LEU A 69 -10.09 -0.89 -4.80
N GLN A 70 -10.91 -0.67 -5.84
CA GLN A 70 -12.35 -0.48 -5.71
C GLN A 70 -13.08 -1.81 -5.53
N SER A 71 -12.61 -2.88 -6.18
CA SER A 71 -13.18 -4.22 -6.03
C SER A 71 -12.90 -4.86 -4.67
N LEU A 72 -11.86 -4.39 -3.97
CA LEU A 72 -11.43 -4.87 -2.64
C LEU A 72 -12.19 -4.16 -1.50
N TYR A 73 -13.49 -4.40 -1.40
CA TYR A 73 -14.36 -3.69 -0.43
C TYR A 73 -14.20 -4.12 1.02
N ALA A 74 -13.75 -5.36 1.29
CA ALA A 74 -13.60 -5.92 2.63
C ALA A 74 -12.27 -5.55 3.31
N VAL A 75 -11.35 -4.91 2.59
CA VAL A 75 -10.02 -4.58 3.09
C VAL A 75 -10.11 -3.53 4.20
N GLU A 76 -9.67 -3.91 5.39
CA GLU A 76 -9.59 -3.04 6.57
C GLU A 76 -8.15 -2.57 6.83
N SER A 77 -7.15 -3.34 6.40
CA SER A 77 -5.72 -3.05 6.55
C SER A 77 -5.02 -3.06 5.20
N CYS A 78 -4.21 -2.04 4.93
CA CYS A 78 -3.41 -1.97 3.72
C CYS A 78 -1.98 -1.52 4.03
N THR A 79 -1.00 -2.28 3.55
CA THR A 79 0.43 -1.94 3.62
C THR A 79 0.97 -1.74 2.21
N ILE A 80 1.62 -0.60 1.99
CA ILE A 80 2.14 -0.19 0.67
C ILE A 80 3.65 0.00 0.76
N TRP A 81 4.39 -0.72 -0.09
CA TRP A 81 5.81 -0.44 -0.32
C TRP A 81 5.97 0.83 -1.14
N VAL A 82 6.70 1.79 -0.57
CA VAL A 82 7.07 3.05 -1.21
C VAL A 82 8.53 2.96 -1.58
N ASP A 83 8.76 2.69 -2.86
CA ASP A 83 10.09 2.74 -3.43
C ASP A 83 10.59 4.19 -3.57
N ARG A 84 11.90 4.38 -3.60
CA ARG A 84 12.53 5.67 -3.90
C ARG A 84 12.34 6.06 -5.38
N GLU A 85 12.34 5.08 -6.27
CA GLU A 85 12.24 5.24 -7.72
C GLU A 85 10.79 5.39 -8.18
N VAL A 86 9.84 4.74 -7.49
CA VAL A 86 8.42 4.87 -7.77
C VAL A 86 7.90 6.22 -7.24
N ASP A 87 7.45 7.07 -8.15
CA ASP A 87 7.03 8.43 -7.84
C ASP A 87 5.89 8.44 -6.80
N LYS A 88 6.01 9.26 -5.75
CA LYS A 88 4.93 9.59 -4.80
C LYS A 88 3.64 9.98 -5.53
N LYS A 89 3.76 10.59 -6.71
CA LYS A 89 2.66 10.92 -7.61
C LYS A 89 1.86 9.69 -8.02
N TYR A 90 2.51 8.55 -8.23
CA TYR A 90 1.87 7.30 -8.60
C TYR A 90 0.86 6.82 -7.55
N TRP A 91 1.32 6.61 -6.32
CA TRP A 91 0.45 6.18 -5.21
C TRP A 91 -0.60 7.23 -4.89
N ARG A 92 -0.26 8.51 -5.02
CA ARG A 92 -1.24 9.59 -4.91
C ARG A 92 -2.33 9.43 -5.97
N THR A 93 -2.01 9.17 -7.23
CA THR A 93 -3.02 8.96 -8.28
C THR A 93 -3.89 7.73 -8.00
N CYS A 94 -3.30 6.63 -7.54
CA CYS A 94 -4.05 5.40 -7.28
C CYS A 94 -5.00 5.51 -6.06
N LEU A 95 -4.56 6.21 -5.02
CA LEU A 95 -5.28 6.27 -3.74
C LEU A 95 -6.15 7.54 -3.60
N LYS A 96 -5.86 8.59 -4.38
CA LYS A 96 -6.62 9.85 -4.40
C LYS A 96 -7.52 9.88 -5.64
N SER A 97 -8.75 9.41 -5.51
CA SER A 97 -9.81 9.62 -6.50
C SER A 97 -10.86 10.58 -5.95
N GLU A 98 -11.34 11.53 -6.76
CA GLU A 98 -12.34 12.54 -6.34
C GLU A 98 -13.76 11.97 -6.31
N TYR A 99 -14.05 10.99 -7.16
CA TYR A 99 -15.40 10.46 -7.37
C TYR A 99 -15.69 9.19 -6.56
N MET A 100 -14.67 8.40 -6.25
CA MET A 100 -14.81 7.17 -5.46
C MET A 100 -13.63 7.02 -4.50
N VAL A 101 -13.88 6.50 -3.31
CA VAL A 101 -12.83 6.26 -2.31
C VAL A 101 -12.30 4.84 -2.47
N PRO A 102 -11.05 4.63 -2.91
CA PRO A 102 -10.45 3.29 -3.00
C PRO A 102 -10.39 2.65 -1.62
N LEU A 103 -10.62 1.33 -1.49
CA LEU A 103 -10.67 0.62 -0.21
C LEU A 103 -11.64 1.31 0.79
N PRO A 104 -12.97 1.21 0.59
CA PRO A 104 -13.94 1.99 1.35
C PRO A 104 -13.99 1.66 2.85
N GLN A 105 -13.69 0.41 3.23
CA GLN A 105 -13.66 -0.08 4.63
C GLN A 105 -12.29 0.05 5.30
N LEU A 106 -11.32 0.68 4.64
CA LEU A 106 -9.96 0.78 5.16
C LEU A 106 -9.91 1.58 6.46
N LYS A 107 -9.48 0.91 7.54
CA LYS A 107 -9.26 1.46 8.88
C LYS A 107 -7.77 1.76 9.14
N SER A 108 -6.89 0.89 8.67
CA SER A 108 -5.44 0.98 8.89
C SER A 108 -4.69 1.08 7.58
N LEU A 109 -3.85 2.11 7.44
CA LEU A 109 -2.96 2.30 6.29
C LEU A 109 -1.52 2.41 6.76
N GLN A 110 -0.64 1.60 6.18
CA GLN A 110 0.78 1.63 6.44
C GLN A 110 1.55 1.87 5.15
N PHE A 111 2.51 2.79 5.18
CA PHE A 111 3.53 2.89 4.14
C PHE A 111 4.87 2.45 4.69
N VAL A 112 5.56 1.61 3.93
CA VAL A 112 6.86 1.01 4.29
C VAL A 112 7.83 1.28 3.15
N GLY A 113 9.08 1.61 3.43
CA GLY A 113 10.08 1.67 2.37
C GLY A 113 11.47 2.06 2.85
N GLU A 114 12.45 1.86 1.98
CA GLU A 114 13.81 2.38 2.13
C GLU A 114 13.85 3.83 1.63
N LEU A 115 13.68 4.76 2.57
CA LEU A 115 13.46 6.17 2.25
C LEU A 115 14.71 7.01 2.57
N PRO A 116 14.99 8.08 1.80
CA PRO A 116 16.13 8.94 2.09
C PRO A 116 15.90 9.84 3.30
N THR A 117 16.98 10.36 3.89
CA THR A 117 16.97 11.21 5.11
C THR A 117 16.02 12.41 5.03
N TRP A 118 15.97 13.04 3.86
CA TRP A 118 15.16 14.23 3.57
C TRP A 118 13.71 13.92 3.22
N TYR A 119 13.31 12.65 3.18
CA TYR A 119 11.96 12.25 2.82
C TYR A 119 10.93 12.80 3.81
N LYS A 120 9.86 13.39 3.28
CA LYS A 120 8.73 13.90 4.04
C LYS A 120 7.42 13.26 3.55
N PRO A 121 6.70 12.51 4.40
CA PRO A 121 5.45 11.82 4.04
C PRO A 121 4.20 12.73 4.03
N PHE A 122 4.33 14.01 3.66
CA PHE A 122 3.21 14.95 3.65
C PHE A 122 2.06 14.54 2.73
N TRP A 123 2.36 13.90 1.61
CA TRP A 123 1.35 13.40 0.68
C TRP A 123 0.49 12.28 1.31
N ALA A 124 1.09 11.38 2.08
CA ALA A 124 0.40 10.29 2.77
C ALA A 124 -0.51 10.83 3.87
N MET A 125 -0.03 11.80 4.65
CA MET A 125 -0.86 12.50 5.64
C MET A 125 -2.00 13.29 4.98
N GLY A 126 -1.72 13.99 3.87
CA GLY A 126 -2.74 14.69 3.10
C GLY A 126 -3.81 13.75 2.51
N LEU A 127 -3.42 12.51 2.18
CA LEU A 127 -4.36 11.48 1.74
C LEU A 127 -5.32 11.08 2.87
N ALA A 128 -4.80 10.88 4.09
CA ALA A 128 -5.63 10.58 5.25
C ALA A 128 -6.62 11.71 5.57
N ILE A 129 -6.18 12.98 5.50
CA ILE A 129 -7.06 14.14 5.64
C ILE A 129 -8.15 14.12 4.57
N GLY A 130 -7.78 13.89 3.30
CA GLY A 130 -8.72 13.82 2.19
C GLY A 130 -9.76 12.71 2.34
N ARG A 131 -9.34 11.53 2.81
CA ARG A 131 -10.25 10.42 3.14
C ARG A 131 -11.22 10.79 4.27
N ALA A 132 -10.70 11.31 5.39
CA ALA A 132 -11.52 11.69 6.54
C ALA A 132 -12.57 12.76 6.18
N LYS A 133 -12.20 13.76 5.37
CA LYS A 133 -13.14 14.80 4.89
C LYS A 133 -14.28 14.25 4.02
N ARG A 134 -14.12 13.05 3.45
CA ARG A 134 -15.14 12.37 2.65
C ARG A 134 -15.93 11.33 3.44
N GLY A 135 -15.80 11.30 4.77
CA GLY A 135 -16.53 10.37 5.64
C GLY A 135 -15.87 9.01 5.82
N HIS A 136 -14.63 8.81 5.35
CA HIS A 136 -13.89 7.55 5.48
C HIS A 136 -12.59 7.75 6.30
N PRO A 137 -12.66 8.17 7.57
CA PRO A 137 -11.48 8.40 8.38
C PRO A 137 -10.69 7.11 8.62
N LEU A 138 -9.38 7.23 8.72
CA LEU A 138 -8.53 6.12 9.14
C LEU A 138 -8.49 6.06 10.67
N GLU A 139 -8.55 4.87 11.23
CA GLU A 139 -8.22 4.65 12.64
C GLU A 139 -6.70 4.78 12.83
N LYS A 140 -5.91 4.21 11.90
CA LYS A 140 -4.45 4.16 12.02
C LYS A 140 -3.75 4.54 10.73
N LEU A 141 -2.77 5.43 10.83
CA LEU A 141 -1.81 5.75 9.77
C LEU A 141 -0.39 5.50 10.30
N THR A 142 0.32 4.59 9.66
CA THR A 142 1.70 4.26 10.03
C THR A 142 2.65 4.53 8.87
N LEU A 143 3.77 5.18 9.16
CA LEU A 143 4.82 5.49 8.19
C LEU A 143 6.11 4.88 8.71
N THR A 144 6.61 3.87 8.02
CA THR A 144 7.72 3.04 8.48
C THR A 144 8.89 3.13 7.52
N ALA A 145 10.06 3.50 8.04
CA ALA A 145 11.30 3.40 7.31
C ALA A 145 11.93 2.02 7.58
N VAL A 146 12.31 1.30 6.52
CA VAL A 146 13.19 0.12 6.65
C VAL A 146 14.61 0.62 6.69
N ARG A 147 15.37 0.18 7.69
CA ARG A 147 16.80 0.50 7.83
C ARG A 147 17.58 -0.29 6.78
N GLY A 148 17.74 0.31 5.61
CA GLY A 148 18.63 -0.18 4.55
C GLY A 148 20.02 0.44 4.62
N PHE A 149 20.68 0.57 3.47
CA PHE A 149 22.00 1.22 3.33
C PHE A 149 21.99 2.73 3.61
N LEU A 150 20.81 3.38 3.56
CA LEU A 150 20.66 4.81 3.72
C LEU A 150 20.47 5.20 5.20
N ASP A 151 20.85 6.45 5.52
CA ASP A 151 20.59 7.04 6.83
C ASP A 151 19.11 7.07 7.19
N THR A 152 18.82 7.01 8.50
CA THR A 152 17.45 7.06 9.03
C THR A 152 16.71 8.34 8.61
N PRO A 153 15.52 8.24 8.00
CA PRO A 153 14.69 9.40 7.68
C PRO A 153 14.36 10.28 8.88
N ASN A 154 14.47 11.60 8.69
CA ASN A 154 14.18 12.57 9.74
C ASN A 154 12.74 12.47 10.28
N PHE A 155 11.79 12.03 9.45
CA PHE A 155 10.39 11.92 9.86
C PHE A 155 10.16 10.90 10.98
N VAL A 156 11.06 9.92 11.15
CA VAL A 156 10.96 8.92 12.23
C VAL A 156 11.03 9.59 13.61
N ARG A 157 11.71 10.73 13.72
CA ARG A 157 11.85 11.50 14.96
C ARG A 157 10.73 12.52 15.18
N TRP A 158 9.78 12.64 14.24
CA TRP A 158 8.67 13.57 14.39
C TRP A 158 7.72 13.11 15.50
N VAL A 159 7.13 14.08 16.21
CA VAL A 159 6.17 13.80 17.28
C VAL A 159 4.75 13.77 16.68
N PRO A 160 4.08 12.61 16.58
CA PRO A 160 2.79 12.51 15.89
C PRO A 160 1.71 13.45 16.42
N LYS A 161 1.68 13.67 17.74
CA LYS A 161 0.68 14.50 18.43
C LYS A 161 0.72 15.98 18.01
N THR A 162 1.88 16.48 17.60
CA THR A 162 2.07 17.88 17.18
C THR A 162 2.02 18.07 15.68
N MET A 163 1.84 16.99 14.91
CA MET A 163 1.88 17.05 13.45
C MET A 163 0.70 17.84 12.88
N THR A 164 1.05 18.80 12.02
CA THR A 164 0.10 19.60 11.25
C THR A 164 0.44 19.56 9.76
N ILE A 165 -0.58 19.49 8.91
CA ILE A 165 -0.47 19.64 7.46
C ILE A 165 -1.36 20.79 7.03
N SER A 166 -0.79 21.82 6.39
CA SER A 166 -1.55 22.99 5.94
C SER A 166 -2.44 23.58 7.06
N GLY A 167 -1.87 23.75 8.26
CA GLY A 167 -2.55 24.27 9.46
C GLY A 167 -3.51 23.28 10.16
N GLN A 168 -3.74 22.09 9.60
CA GLN A 168 -4.67 21.11 10.13
C GLN A 168 -3.94 20.07 11.00
N ARG A 169 -4.37 19.90 12.25
CA ARG A 169 -3.82 18.89 13.17
C ARG A 169 -4.22 17.48 12.74
N MET A 170 -3.25 16.59 12.60
CA MET A 170 -3.48 15.22 12.14
C MET A 170 -4.41 14.41 13.04
N ALA A 171 -4.35 14.64 14.37
CA ALA A 171 -5.20 13.96 15.34
C ALA A 171 -6.71 14.20 15.15
N LYS A 172 -7.12 15.19 14.34
CA LYS A 172 -8.53 15.40 13.97
C LYS A 172 -9.01 14.46 12.86
N PHE A 173 -8.10 13.81 12.13
CA PHE A 173 -8.41 13.05 10.91
C PHE A 173 -8.00 11.58 11.00
N VAL A 174 -7.10 11.25 11.91
CA VAL A 174 -6.65 9.87 12.19
C VAL A 174 -6.54 9.70 13.70
N GLN A 175 -7.04 8.58 14.23
CA GLN A 175 -7.00 8.33 15.68
C GLN A 175 -5.56 8.06 16.15
N GLU A 176 -4.81 7.27 15.39
CA GLU A 176 -3.42 6.92 15.66
C GLU A 176 -2.51 7.24 14.47
N LEU A 177 -1.54 8.13 14.68
CA LEU A 177 -0.45 8.40 13.75
C LEU A 177 0.87 7.88 14.33
N LYS A 178 1.59 7.06 13.57
CA LYS A 178 2.88 6.47 13.98
C LYS A 178 3.96 6.69 12.93
N PHE A 179 5.16 7.03 13.41
CA PHE A 179 6.39 7.05 12.61
C PHE A 179 7.34 6.03 13.20
N ASN A 180 7.73 5.04 12.41
CA ASN A 180 8.52 3.90 12.88
C ASN A 180 9.79 3.75 12.04
N ILE A 181 10.78 3.11 12.65
CA ILE A 181 11.91 2.51 11.96
C ILE A 181 11.95 1.03 12.32
N ILE A 182 12.24 0.19 11.34
CA ILE A 182 12.39 -1.25 11.51
C ILE A 182 13.65 -1.72 10.79
N GLU A 183 14.17 -2.87 11.20
CA GLU A 183 15.36 -3.48 10.58
C GLU A 183 14.99 -4.45 9.45
N TYR A 184 13.86 -5.15 9.57
CA TYR A 184 13.39 -6.12 8.59
C TYR A 184 12.06 -5.69 7.97
N SER A 185 11.88 -5.95 6.68
CA SER A 185 10.71 -5.49 5.95
C SER A 185 9.49 -6.40 6.22
N PRO A 186 8.33 -5.86 6.65
CA PRO A 186 7.08 -6.63 6.73
C PRO A 186 6.51 -6.97 5.34
N MET A 187 7.14 -6.46 4.28
CA MET A 187 6.79 -6.71 2.89
C MET A 187 7.60 -7.84 2.27
N ASP A 188 8.51 -8.48 3.02
CA ASP A 188 9.16 -9.69 2.57
C ASP A 188 8.09 -10.77 2.31
N PRO A 189 8.20 -11.53 1.21
CA PRO A 189 7.27 -12.61 0.94
C PRO A 189 7.25 -13.55 2.15
N PRO A 190 6.08 -14.06 2.56
CA PRO A 190 6.02 -15.01 3.66
C PRO A 190 6.93 -16.19 3.32
N ASP A 191 7.79 -16.61 4.26
CA ASP A 191 8.48 -17.90 4.16
C ASP A 191 7.41 -18.99 4.08
N ILE A 192 7.23 -19.55 2.87
CA ILE A 192 6.38 -20.71 2.65
C ILE A 192 7.23 -21.92 3.06
N GLY A 193 7.23 -22.22 4.36
CA GLY A 193 7.68 -23.52 4.84
C GLY A 193 6.72 -24.59 4.32
N ALA A 194 7.11 -25.26 3.24
CA ALA A 194 6.39 -26.36 2.56
C ALA A 194 4.92 -26.07 2.19
N TRP A 195 4.66 -25.93 0.89
CA TRP A 195 3.31 -26.00 0.33
C TRP A 195 2.94 -27.48 0.15
N ASP A 196 1.85 -27.92 0.78
CA ASP A 196 1.34 -29.30 0.77
C ASP A 196 0.37 -29.58 -0.40
N GLY A 197 0.04 -28.57 -1.21
CA GLY A 197 -0.62 -28.77 -2.50
C GLY A 197 -2.13 -29.02 -2.45
N GLU A 198 -2.77 -29.01 -1.28
CA GLU A 198 -4.22 -29.25 -1.18
C GLU A 198 -5.04 -27.94 -1.25
N VAL A 199 -6.04 -27.92 -2.13
CA VAL A 199 -7.05 -26.87 -2.32
C VAL A 199 -8.37 -27.32 -1.69
#